data_AF-A0A520N3T4-F1
#
_entry.id   AF-A0A520N3T4-F1
#
_cell.length_a   1.000
_cell.length_b   1.000
_cell.length_c   1.000
_cell.angle_alpha   90.00
_cell.angle_beta   90.00
_cell.angle_gamma   90.00
#
_symmetry.space_group_name_H-M   'P 1'
#
loop_
_entity.id
_entity.type
_entity.pdbx_description
1 polymer ?
#
loop_
_entity_poly.entity_id
_entity_poly.type
_entity_poly.pdbx_seq_one_letter_code
_entity_poly.pdbx_strand_id
1 'polypeptide(L)'
;MSKKYFLIFSFFFLAGCEVQESKNIYKPPQEPEEFKNIFELIAYSNDQIEQIKIQLQMFLQKEKINLEEPISINFNVEDIPSYIDCGFMNDEVYVDYIERIFGTKLKADVDIKLKNTDKGVLFEKFHIKYTFTSKETGTRWRFATNKSKDLLVGNPVYDANPYRKCLSKNTLENEIIKYFSL
;
A
#
# COMPACT_ATOMS: atom_id res chain seq x y z
N MET A 1 5.92 34.02 -74.36
CA MET A 1 6.15 32.74 -73.64
C MET A 1 6.11 33.01 -72.15
N SER A 2 5.07 32.51 -71.49
CA SER A 2 4.80 32.66 -70.06
C SER A 2 5.52 31.56 -69.29
N LYS A 3 6.07 31.89 -68.10
CA LYS A 3 6.16 31.00 -66.94
C LYS A 3 6.44 31.85 -65.69
N LYS A 4 5.37 32.22 -64.97
CA LYS A 4 5.46 32.77 -63.61
C LYS A 4 5.50 31.59 -62.64
N TYR A 5 6.57 31.49 -61.86
CA TYR A 5 6.71 30.49 -60.80
C TYR A 5 5.95 30.97 -59.57
N PHE A 6 4.92 30.23 -59.16
CA PHE A 6 4.18 30.47 -57.93
C PHE A 6 4.67 29.43 -56.90
N LEU A 7 5.56 29.84 -56.01
CA LEU A 7 5.99 29.01 -54.87
C LEU A 7 4.96 29.18 -53.75
N ILE A 8 4.06 28.20 -53.61
CA ILE A 8 3.13 28.11 -52.49
C ILE A 8 3.87 27.40 -51.35
N PHE A 9 4.30 28.16 -50.34
CA PHE A 9 4.75 27.60 -49.07
C PHE A 9 3.51 27.26 -48.24
N SER A 10 3.08 26.00 -48.25
CA SER A 10 2.11 25.50 -47.27
C SER A 10 2.77 25.41 -45.91
N PHE A 11 2.55 26.43 -45.07
CA PHE A 11 2.72 26.32 -43.63
C PHE A 11 1.64 25.37 -43.10
N PHE A 12 1.92 24.07 -43.10
CA PHE A 12 1.18 23.14 -42.27
C PHE A 12 1.54 23.45 -40.82
N PHE A 13 0.73 24.29 -40.18
CA PHE A 13 0.64 24.31 -38.73
C PHE A 13 0.19 22.90 -38.30
N LEU A 14 1.15 22.05 -37.96
CA LEU A 14 0.92 20.90 -37.11
C LEU A 14 0.50 21.45 -35.75
N ALA A 15 -0.76 21.84 -35.63
CA ALA A 15 -1.42 21.89 -34.34
C ALA A 15 -1.50 20.42 -33.88
N GLY A 16 -0.40 19.93 -33.32
CA GLY A 16 -0.51 18.83 -32.37
C GLY A 16 -1.50 19.33 -31.33
N CYS A 17 -2.71 18.78 -31.34
CA CYS A 17 -3.45 18.68 -30.10
C CYS A 17 -2.58 17.79 -29.21
N GLU A 18 -1.60 18.38 -28.52
CA GLU A 18 -1.21 17.84 -27.24
C GLU A 18 -2.51 17.76 -26.47
N VAL A 19 -2.98 16.53 -26.24
CA VAL A 19 -4.10 16.27 -25.34
C VAL A 19 -3.72 17.02 -24.09
N GLN A 20 -4.41 18.13 -23.82
CA GLN A 20 -4.12 18.96 -22.69
C GLN A 20 -4.06 18.03 -21.49
N GLU A 21 -2.86 17.81 -20.93
CA GLU A 21 -2.65 16.88 -19.83
C GLU A 21 -3.74 17.24 -18.82
N SER A 22 -4.74 16.36 -18.68
CA SER A 22 -5.82 16.56 -17.75
C SER A 22 -5.17 16.92 -16.44
N LYS A 23 -5.44 18.11 -15.89
CA LYS A 23 -4.81 18.56 -14.65
C LYS A 23 -4.95 17.44 -13.62
N ASN A 24 -3.89 16.67 -13.39
CA ASN A 24 -3.98 15.50 -12.53
C ASN A 24 -4.11 16.01 -11.09
N ILE A 25 -5.30 15.91 -10.51
CA ILE A 25 -5.61 16.40 -9.18
C ILE A 25 -5.47 15.23 -8.20
N TYR A 26 -4.45 15.31 -7.35
CA TYR A 26 -4.31 14.36 -6.25
C TYR A 26 -5.21 14.73 -5.07
N LYS A 27 -5.91 13.74 -4.52
CA LYS A 27 -6.69 13.84 -3.28
C LYS A 27 -6.11 12.86 -2.26
N PRO A 28 -5.60 13.31 -1.10
CA PRO A 28 -5.05 12.41 -0.10
C PRO A 28 -6.14 11.55 0.55
N PRO A 29 -5.77 10.38 1.10
CA PRO A 29 -6.69 9.55 1.88
C PRO A 29 -7.12 10.28 3.16
N GLN A 30 -8.31 9.95 3.65
CA GLN A 30 -8.74 10.37 4.99
C GLN A 30 -7.97 9.53 6.03
N GLU A 31 -7.49 10.16 7.09
CA GLU A 31 -6.82 9.41 8.16
C GLU A 31 -7.86 8.60 8.95
N PRO A 32 -7.73 7.27 9.00
CA PRO A 32 -8.64 6.45 9.79
C PRO A 32 -8.37 6.64 11.29
N GLU A 33 -9.32 6.22 12.13
CA GLU A 33 -9.07 6.07 13.56
C GLU A 33 -7.85 5.17 13.82
N GLU A 34 -7.08 5.47 14.87
CA GLU A 34 -5.96 4.65 15.28
C GLU A 34 -6.42 3.23 15.62
N PHE A 35 -5.81 2.24 14.96
CA PHE A 35 -6.05 0.84 15.23
C PHE A 35 -5.49 0.46 16.61
N LYS A 36 -6.32 -0.11 17.48
CA LYS A 36 -5.90 -0.60 18.80
C LYS A 36 -5.20 -1.94 18.66
N ASN A 37 -3.87 -1.92 18.58
CA ASN A 37 -3.02 -3.12 18.48
C ASN A 37 -2.48 -3.63 19.83
N ILE A 38 -3.00 -3.11 20.96
CA ILE A 38 -2.65 -3.53 22.32
C ILE A 38 -3.80 -4.36 22.87
N PHE A 39 -3.49 -5.50 23.48
CA PHE A 39 -4.46 -6.51 23.87
C PHE A 39 -4.69 -6.52 25.38
N GLU A 40 -5.85 -7.03 25.79
CA GLU A 40 -6.02 -7.48 27.16
C GLU A 40 -5.03 -8.62 27.44
N LEU A 41 -4.36 -8.57 28.60
CA LEU A 41 -3.29 -9.50 28.95
C LEU A 41 -3.87 -10.89 29.30
N ILE A 42 -4.32 -11.61 28.28
CA ILE A 42 -4.77 -12.99 28.36
C ILE A 42 -3.56 -13.90 28.17
N ALA A 43 -3.40 -14.86 29.08
CA ALA A 43 -2.37 -15.89 28.98
C ALA A 43 -2.91 -17.07 28.19
N TYR A 44 -2.28 -17.35 27.06
CA TYR A 44 -2.57 -18.48 26.18
C TYR A 44 -1.75 -19.70 26.58
N SER A 45 -2.35 -20.89 26.55
CA SER A 45 -1.60 -22.14 26.63
C SER A 45 -0.78 -22.37 25.36
N ASN A 46 0.23 -23.25 25.44
CA ASN A 46 1.02 -23.62 24.25
C ASN A 46 0.14 -24.24 23.16
N ASP A 47 -0.89 -25.02 23.53
CA ASP A 47 -1.84 -25.60 22.57
C ASP A 47 -2.64 -24.51 21.87
N GLN A 48 -3.09 -23.48 22.59
CA GLN A 48 -3.78 -22.33 21.98
C GLN A 48 -2.86 -21.57 21.02
N ILE A 49 -1.60 -21.35 21.39
CA ILE A 49 -0.62 -20.71 20.50
C ILE A 49 -0.40 -21.52 19.22
N GLU A 50 -0.33 -22.86 19.30
CA GLU A 50 -0.19 -23.69 18.11
C GLU A 50 -1.46 -23.66 17.24
N GLN A 51 -2.66 -23.61 17.84
CA GLN A 51 -3.90 -23.41 17.07
C GLN A 51 -3.93 -22.06 16.36
N ILE A 52 -3.55 -20.98 17.03
CA ILE A 52 -3.45 -19.64 16.45
C ILE A 52 -2.48 -19.65 15.27
N LYS A 53 -1.33 -20.29 15.44
CA LYS A 53 -0.32 -20.43 14.39
C LYS A 53 -0.86 -21.18 13.16
N ILE A 54 -1.60 -22.27 13.36
CA ILE A 54 -2.28 -23.01 12.27
C ILE A 54 -3.29 -22.12 11.54
N GLN A 55 -4.11 -21.37 12.29
CA GLN A 55 -5.09 -20.45 11.70
C GLN A 55 -4.43 -19.34 10.88
N LEU A 56 -3.34 -18.76 11.40
CA LEU A 56 -2.53 -17.77 10.69
C LEU A 56 -1.86 -18.38 9.44
N GLN A 57 -1.35 -19.61 9.51
CA GLN A 57 -0.79 -20.31 8.34
C GLN A 57 -1.82 -20.46 7.22
N MET A 58 -3.06 -20.84 7.56
CA MET A 58 -4.15 -20.97 6.59
C MET A 58 -4.53 -19.62 5.98
N PHE A 59 -4.74 -18.61 6.82
CA PHE A 59 -5.11 -17.26 6.36
C PHE A 59 -4.03 -16.63 5.47
N LEU A 60 -2.77 -16.74 5.88
CA LEU A 60 -1.62 -16.16 5.16
C LEU A 60 -1.13 -17.05 4.00
N GLN A 61 -1.74 -18.22 3.81
CA GLN A 61 -1.35 -19.22 2.80
C GLN A 61 0.15 -19.56 2.88
N LYS A 62 0.63 -19.84 4.09
CA LYS A 62 2.03 -20.20 4.37
C LYS A 62 2.11 -21.58 4.98
N GLU A 63 2.98 -22.43 4.42
CA GLU A 63 3.25 -23.77 4.95
C GLU A 63 3.76 -23.72 6.39
N LYS A 64 4.67 -22.79 6.69
CA LYS A 64 5.26 -22.63 8.02
C LYS A 64 5.41 -21.15 8.37
N ILE A 65 5.07 -20.81 9.62
CA ILE A 65 5.37 -19.51 10.22
C ILE A 65 6.13 -19.71 11.53
N ASN A 66 7.00 -18.76 11.87
CA ASN A 66 7.61 -18.61 13.18
C ASN A 66 7.06 -17.31 13.78
N LEU A 67 6.36 -17.39 14.91
CA LEU A 67 5.79 -16.19 15.57
C LEU A 67 6.86 -15.35 16.27
N GLU A 68 8.09 -15.84 16.41
CA GLU A 68 9.25 -15.09 16.93
C GLU A 68 9.93 -14.22 15.86
N GLU A 69 9.55 -14.38 14.59
CA GLU A 69 10.11 -13.66 13.45
C GLU A 69 9.01 -12.91 12.67
N PRO A 70 9.35 -11.82 11.98
CA PRO A 70 8.38 -11.14 11.13
C PRO A 70 7.85 -12.04 10.01
N ILE A 71 6.52 -12.14 9.90
CA ILE A 71 5.85 -12.90 8.85
C ILE A 71 5.68 -12.01 7.62
N SER A 72 6.43 -12.31 6.55
CA SER A 72 6.37 -11.56 5.28
C SER A 72 5.24 -12.03 4.37
N ILE A 73 4.34 -11.14 3.98
CA ILE A 73 3.22 -11.37 3.06
C ILE A 73 3.48 -10.56 1.78
N ASN A 74 3.33 -11.19 0.62
CA ASN A 74 3.23 -10.48 -0.66
C ASN A 74 1.76 -10.55 -1.10
N PHE A 75 1.21 -9.42 -1.54
CA PHE A 75 -0.18 -9.36 -1.98
C PHE A 75 -0.27 -9.55 -3.48
N ASN A 76 -1.37 -10.14 -3.94
CA ASN A 76 -1.74 -10.03 -5.35
C ASN A 76 -2.07 -8.57 -5.65
N VAL A 77 -1.77 -8.15 -6.88
CA VAL A 77 -1.96 -6.76 -7.32
C VAL A 77 -3.42 -6.32 -7.14
N GLU A 78 -4.37 -7.18 -7.51
CA GLU A 78 -5.82 -6.94 -7.42
C GLU A 78 -6.30 -6.68 -5.99
N ASP A 79 -5.58 -7.22 -5.00
CA ASP A 79 -5.95 -7.10 -3.59
C ASP A 79 -5.37 -5.85 -2.92
N ILE A 80 -4.33 -5.22 -3.48
CA ILE A 80 -3.60 -4.10 -2.86
C ILE A 80 -4.54 -2.97 -2.42
N PRO A 81 -5.52 -2.51 -3.22
CA PRO A 81 -6.43 -1.43 -2.82
C PRO A 81 -7.28 -1.76 -1.60
N SER A 82 -7.44 -3.04 -1.25
CA SER A 82 -8.18 -3.46 -0.06
C SER A 82 -7.38 -3.33 1.23
N TYR A 83 -6.05 -3.26 1.14
CA TYR A 83 -5.15 -3.22 2.31
C TYR A 83 -4.56 -1.85 2.60
N ILE A 84 -4.38 -1.02 1.57
CA ILE A 84 -3.74 0.29 1.70
C ILE A 84 -4.59 1.36 1.05
N ASP A 85 -4.49 2.58 1.57
CA ASP A 85 -5.10 3.77 0.98
C ASP A 85 -4.03 4.79 0.68
N CYS A 86 -3.90 5.16 -0.59
CA CYS A 86 -3.02 6.24 -1.02
C CYS A 86 -3.79 7.45 -1.57
N GLY A 87 -5.12 7.47 -1.40
CA GLY A 87 -6.00 8.48 -1.93
C GLY A 87 -6.36 8.24 -3.39
N PHE A 88 -6.60 9.32 -4.13
CA PHE A 88 -7.06 9.29 -5.52
C PHE A 88 -6.19 10.17 -6.42
N MET A 89 -6.01 9.74 -7.67
CA MET A 89 -5.63 10.61 -8.77
C MET A 89 -6.87 10.89 -9.62
N ASN A 90 -7.31 12.15 -9.65
CA ASN A 90 -8.60 12.54 -10.22
C ASN A 90 -9.75 11.76 -9.56
N ASP A 91 -10.33 10.81 -10.29
CA ASP A 91 -11.40 9.92 -9.85
C ASP A 91 -10.98 8.43 -9.83
N GLU A 92 -9.68 8.15 -10.04
CA GLU A 92 -9.06 6.81 -9.98
C GLU A 92 -8.36 6.62 -8.63
N VAL A 93 -8.47 5.43 -8.01
CA VAL A 93 -7.72 5.09 -6.79
C VAL A 93 -6.23 5.20 -7.10
N TYR A 94 -5.46 5.88 -6.24
CA TYR A 94 -4.07 6.20 -6.53
C TYR A 94 -3.19 4.95 -6.74
N VAL A 95 -3.48 3.87 -6.00
CA VAL A 95 -2.80 2.59 -6.18
C VAL A 95 -3.02 2.02 -7.59
N ASP A 96 -4.26 2.04 -8.06
CA ASP A 96 -4.65 1.54 -9.39
C ASP A 96 -4.03 2.41 -10.50
N TYR A 97 -4.00 3.73 -10.29
CA TYR A 97 -3.31 4.66 -11.17
C TYR A 97 -1.82 4.30 -11.33
N ILE A 98 -1.12 3.98 -10.22
CA ILE A 98 0.29 3.57 -10.27
C ILE A 98 0.42 2.19 -10.91
N GLU A 99 -0.47 1.23 -10.62
CA GLU A 99 -0.45 -0.10 -11.24
C GLU A 99 -0.53 0.00 -12.77
N ARG A 100 -1.51 0.75 -13.27
CA ARG A 100 -1.76 0.88 -14.71
C ARG A 100 -0.58 1.46 -15.48
N ILE A 101 0.18 2.37 -14.86
CA ILE A 101 1.27 3.09 -15.54
C ILE A 101 2.62 2.43 -15.29
N PHE A 102 2.92 2.06 -14.04
CA PHE A 102 4.26 1.64 -13.62
C PHE A 102 4.32 0.22 -13.07
N GLY A 103 3.18 -0.43 -12.90
CA GLY A 103 3.05 -1.66 -12.12
C GLY A 103 3.38 -1.47 -10.64
N THR A 104 2.85 -2.34 -9.80
CA THR A 104 2.97 -2.23 -8.35
C THR A 104 3.27 -3.56 -7.69
N LYS A 105 3.80 -3.47 -6.47
CA LYS A 105 3.95 -4.58 -5.53
C LYS A 105 3.70 -4.06 -4.13
N LEU A 106 2.94 -4.82 -3.34
CA LEU A 106 2.82 -4.61 -1.90
C LEU A 106 3.44 -5.79 -1.14
N LYS A 107 4.23 -5.47 -0.11
CA LYS A 107 4.69 -6.40 0.91
C LYS A 107 4.25 -5.91 2.29
N ALA A 108 3.78 -6.81 3.15
CA ALA A 108 3.62 -6.55 4.58
C ALA A 108 4.57 -7.44 5.39
N ASP A 109 5.15 -6.90 6.45
CA ASP A 109 5.91 -7.65 7.46
C ASP A 109 5.19 -7.52 8.80
N VAL A 110 4.61 -8.64 9.26
CA VAL A 110 3.84 -8.72 10.51
C VAL A 110 4.76 -9.18 11.63
N ASP A 111 5.00 -8.32 12.62
CA ASP A 111 5.78 -8.59 13.82
C ASP A 111 4.85 -8.75 15.02
N ILE A 112 4.82 -9.95 15.62
CA ILE A 112 3.95 -10.30 16.74
C ILE A 112 4.81 -10.41 18.00
N LYS A 113 4.46 -9.66 19.05
CA LYS A 113 5.16 -9.70 20.33
C LYS A 113 4.48 -10.62 21.31
N LEU A 114 5.14 -11.75 21.55
CA LEU A 114 4.77 -12.72 22.57
C LEU A 114 5.70 -12.62 23.78
N LYS A 115 5.18 -12.88 24.97
CA LYS A 115 5.94 -12.94 26.21
C LYS A 115 5.60 -14.19 26.98
N ASN A 116 6.60 -15.04 27.22
CA ASN A 116 6.45 -16.22 28.07
C ASN A 116 6.33 -15.80 29.54
N THR A 117 5.39 -16.44 30.25
CA THR A 117 5.12 -16.25 31.68
C THR A 117 4.85 -17.59 32.34
N ASP A 118 4.83 -17.62 33.67
CA ASP A 118 4.50 -18.82 34.45
C ASP A 118 3.08 -19.37 34.14
N LYS A 119 2.18 -18.52 33.64
CA LYS A 119 0.79 -18.86 33.34
C LYS A 119 0.53 -19.20 31.87
N GLY A 120 1.57 -19.17 31.02
CA GLY A 120 1.46 -19.35 29.57
C GLY A 120 2.11 -18.21 28.79
N VAL A 121 1.66 -18.02 27.56
CA VAL A 121 2.19 -17.03 26.62
C VAL A 121 1.24 -15.84 26.55
N LEU A 122 1.74 -14.65 26.85
CA LEU A 122 1.01 -13.40 26.70
C LEU A 122 1.21 -12.84 25.29
N PHE A 123 0.12 -12.42 24.67
CA PHE A 123 0.18 -11.56 23.48
C PHE A 123 0.23 -10.09 23.93
N GLU A 124 1.31 -9.37 23.64
CA GLU A 124 1.44 -7.97 24.06
C GLU A 124 0.87 -7.01 23.01
N LYS A 125 1.34 -7.15 21.77
CA LYS A 125 0.96 -6.31 20.62
C LYS A 125 1.47 -6.92 19.32
N PHE A 126 0.98 -6.40 18.20
CA PHE A 126 1.60 -6.61 16.90
C PHE A 126 1.86 -5.30 16.17
N HIS A 127 2.72 -5.36 15.16
CA HIS A 127 3.04 -4.24 14.30
C HIS A 127 3.19 -4.71 12.86
N ILE A 128 2.52 -4.04 11.93
CA ILE A 128 2.62 -4.36 10.50
C ILE A 128 3.36 -3.24 9.79
N LYS A 129 4.42 -3.59 9.06
CA LYS A 129 5.13 -2.68 8.18
C LYS A 129 4.76 -2.98 6.73
N TYR A 130 4.32 -1.96 6.01
CA TYR A 130 4.00 -2.05 4.59
C TYR A 130 5.13 -1.46 3.75
N THR A 131 5.44 -2.12 2.64
CA THR A 131 6.31 -1.61 1.58
C THR A 131 5.55 -1.71 0.26
N PHE A 132 4.93 -0.60 -0.14
CA PHE A 132 4.34 -0.43 -1.46
C PHE A 132 5.42 0.05 -2.43
N THR A 133 5.52 -0.57 -3.60
CA THR A 133 6.60 -0.34 -4.56
C THR A 133 6.03 -0.15 -5.96
N SER A 134 6.43 0.93 -6.63
CA SER A 134 6.25 1.08 -8.08
C SER A 134 7.31 0.21 -8.78
N LYS A 135 6.89 -0.69 -9.67
CA LYS A 135 7.78 -1.67 -10.30
C LYS A 135 8.74 -1.01 -11.28
N GLU A 136 8.24 -0.13 -12.13
CA GLU A 136 9.06 0.55 -13.14
C GLU A 136 10.09 1.49 -12.51
N THR A 137 9.65 2.34 -11.59
CA THR A 137 10.53 3.36 -11.00
C THR A 137 11.34 2.85 -9.81
N GLY A 138 10.99 1.68 -9.25
CA GLY A 138 11.58 1.13 -8.03
C GLY A 138 11.28 1.95 -6.77
N THR A 139 10.45 2.99 -6.87
CA THR A 139 10.10 3.88 -5.76
C THR A 139 9.34 3.10 -4.68
N ARG A 140 9.69 3.32 -3.41
CA ARG A 140 9.12 2.57 -2.27
C ARG A 140 8.47 3.50 -1.25
N TRP A 141 7.21 3.26 -0.97
CA TRP A 141 6.44 3.84 0.12
C TRP A 141 6.49 2.88 1.30
N ARG A 142 7.20 3.26 2.36
CA ARG A 142 7.32 2.48 3.60
C ARG A 142 6.53 3.15 4.71
N PHE A 143 5.52 2.47 5.21
CA PHE A 143 4.62 2.93 6.27
C PHE A 143 4.25 1.77 7.18
N ALA A 144 3.47 2.02 8.21
CA ALA A 144 3.07 0.98 9.15
C ALA A 144 1.67 1.24 9.72
N THR A 145 1.12 0.26 10.43
CA THR A 145 -0.10 0.44 11.23
C THR A 145 0.01 1.70 12.08
N ASN A 146 -1.02 2.57 12.03
CA ASN A 146 -1.08 3.88 12.68
C ASN A 146 0.05 4.86 12.34
N LYS A 147 0.81 4.60 11.26
CA LYS A 147 1.93 5.46 10.84
C LYS A 147 1.91 5.62 9.33
N SER A 148 1.13 6.59 8.85
CA SER A 148 1.11 6.97 7.43
C SER A 148 2.47 7.49 6.96
N LYS A 149 2.70 7.47 5.66
CA LYS A 149 3.91 8.04 5.06
C LYS A 149 3.57 8.90 3.85
N ASP A 150 4.12 10.11 3.85
CA ASP A 150 4.20 10.95 2.66
C ASP A 150 5.47 10.64 1.87
N LEU A 151 5.33 10.53 0.55
CA LEU A 151 6.44 10.43 -0.38
C LEU A 151 6.41 11.57 -1.39
N LEU A 152 7.58 12.18 -1.62
CA LEU A 152 7.79 13.15 -2.69
C LEU A 152 7.84 12.43 -4.04
N VAL A 153 6.95 12.79 -4.97
CA VAL A 153 7.00 12.32 -6.37
C VAL A 153 7.80 13.29 -7.24
N GLY A 154 8.65 12.75 -8.12
CA GLY A 154 9.65 13.54 -8.87
C GLY A 154 9.12 14.38 -10.02
N ASN A 155 7.87 14.20 -10.44
CA ASN A 155 7.21 15.02 -11.47
C ASN A 155 5.76 15.31 -11.07
N PRO A 156 5.52 16.17 -10.06
CA PRO A 156 4.17 16.68 -9.85
C PRO A 156 3.74 17.49 -11.08
N VAL A 157 2.44 17.48 -11.42
CA VAL A 157 1.91 18.51 -12.34
C VAL A 157 2.31 19.88 -11.80
N TYR A 158 2.68 20.82 -12.68
CA TYR A 158 3.08 22.18 -12.31
C TYR A 158 2.11 22.77 -11.24
N ASP A 159 2.68 23.30 -10.16
CA ASP A 159 1.99 23.85 -8.97
C ASP A 159 1.20 22.87 -8.09
N ALA A 160 1.25 21.56 -8.36
CA ALA A 160 0.65 20.55 -7.49
C ALA A 160 1.55 20.17 -6.31
N ASN A 161 0.96 19.95 -5.13
CA ASN A 161 1.66 19.37 -3.99
C ASN A 161 2.34 18.05 -4.42
N PRO A 162 3.67 17.90 -4.26
CA PRO A 162 4.39 16.69 -4.70
C PRO A 162 4.31 15.53 -3.71
N TYR A 163 3.69 15.72 -2.55
CA TYR A 163 3.57 14.65 -1.55
C TYR A 163 2.38 13.75 -1.84
N ARG A 164 2.61 12.44 -1.73
CA ARG A 164 1.60 11.39 -1.83
C ARG A 164 1.59 10.60 -0.54
N LYS A 165 0.48 10.64 0.17
CA LYS A 165 0.30 9.93 1.43
C LYS A 165 -0.18 8.52 1.15
N CYS A 166 0.38 7.54 1.85
CA CYS A 166 -0.16 6.19 1.94
C CYS A 166 -0.31 5.77 3.40
N LEU A 167 -1.38 5.05 3.70
CA LEU A 167 -1.69 4.51 5.02
C LEU A 167 -2.35 3.13 4.92
N SER A 168 -2.34 2.40 6.04
CA SER A 168 -3.04 1.10 6.14
C SER A 168 -4.54 1.32 6.25
N LYS A 169 -5.34 0.47 5.58
CA LYS A 169 -6.80 0.41 5.78
C LYS A 169 -7.20 -0.39 7.02
N ASN A 170 -6.23 -0.91 7.76
CA ASN A 170 -6.41 -1.80 8.90
C ASN A 170 -7.07 -3.14 8.55
N THR A 171 -7.21 -3.50 7.27
CA THR A 171 -7.82 -4.77 6.85
C THR A 171 -7.04 -5.98 7.37
N LEU A 172 -5.72 -6.00 7.17
CA LEU A 172 -4.87 -7.10 7.65
C LEU A 172 -4.80 -7.12 9.19
N GLU A 173 -4.72 -5.94 9.80
CA GLU A 173 -4.76 -5.73 11.24
C GLU A 173 -6.04 -6.32 11.86
N ASN A 174 -7.20 -6.03 11.26
CA ASN A 174 -8.52 -6.51 11.67
C ASN A 174 -8.68 -8.03 11.48
N GLU A 175 -8.00 -8.64 10.51
CA GLU A 175 -8.03 -10.10 10.39
C GLU A 175 -7.13 -10.78 11.42
N ILE A 176 -5.91 -10.26 11.64
CA ILE A 176 -4.96 -10.87 12.59
C ILE A 176 -5.49 -10.83 14.02
N ILE A 177 -6.11 -9.72 14.44
CA ILE A 177 -6.61 -9.54 15.82
C ILE A 177 -7.66 -10.58 16.21
N LYS A 178 -8.44 -11.10 15.25
CA LYS A 178 -9.48 -12.11 15.51
C LYS A 178 -8.92 -13.40 16.08
N TYR A 179 -7.68 -13.75 15.74
CA TYR A 179 -7.04 -14.97 16.24
C TYR A 179 -6.51 -14.83 17.67
N PHE A 180 -6.40 -13.60 18.19
CA PHE A 180 -5.88 -13.29 19.52
C PHE A 180 -6.95 -12.64 20.42
N SER A 181 -8.23 -12.78 20.09
CA SER A 181 -9.37 -12.22 20.84
C SER A 181 -10.36 -13.30 21.29
N LEU A 182 -9.88 -14.53 21.52
CA LEU A 182 -10.68 -15.69 21.93
C LEU A 182 -11.16 -15.62 23.39
#